data_AF-A0A562PIF6-F1
#
_entry.id   AF-A0A562PIF6-F1
#
_cell.length_a   1.000
_cell.length_b   1.000
_cell.length_c   1.000
_cell.angle_alpha   90.00
_cell.angle_beta   90.00
_cell.angle_gamma   90.00
#
_symmetry.space_group_name_H-M   'P 1'
#
loop_
_entity.id
_entity.type
_entity.pdbx_description
1 polymer ?
#
loop_
_entity_poly.entity_id
_entity_poly.type
_entity_poly.pdbx_seq_one_letter_code
_entity_poly.pdbx_strand_id
1 'polypeptide(L)' 'MDIFDQIEAVGLHVISGHRRLQGALQAGHAAMAKTSDGTVYQISLQNGAVRVQKLSTTGEGVPEILVAPVVPGTLH' A
#
# COMPACT_ATOMS: atom_id res chain seq x y z
N MET A 1 -4.06 16.26 -3.14
CA MET A 1 -4.52 14.89 -3.47
C MET A 1 -4.29 14.06 -2.23
N ASP A 2 -5.29 13.28 -1.79
CA ASP A 2 -5.16 12.45 -0.60
C ASP A 2 -4.11 11.33 -0.84
N ILE A 3 -3.48 10.84 0.23
CA ILE A 3 -2.45 9.80 0.11
C ILE A 3 -3.04 8.47 -0.34
N PHE A 4 -4.29 8.17 0.05
CA PHE A 4 -5.00 6.97 -0.36
C PHE A 4 -5.48 7.06 -1.81
N ASP A 5 -5.92 8.24 -2.28
CA ASP A 5 -6.19 8.48 -3.71
C ASP A 5 -4.94 8.19 -4.57
N GLN A 6 -3.75 8.60 -4.09
CA GLN A 6 -2.50 8.33 -4.79
C GLN A 6 -2.13 6.85 -4.78
N ILE A 7 -2.38 6.13 -3.67
CA ILE A 7 -2.17 4.67 -3.57
C ILE A 7 -3.11 3.94 -4.55
N GLU A 8 -4.36 4.38 -4.68
CA GLU A 8 -5.32 3.84 -5.63
C GLU A 8 -4.91 4.12 -7.09
N ALA A 9 -4.43 5.32 -7.37
CA ALA A 9 -3.92 5.71 -8.69
C ALA A 9 -2.70 4.88 -9.14
N VAL A 10 -1.90 4.35 -8.20
CA VAL A 10 -0.79 3.42 -8.51
C VAL A 10 -1.21 1.95 -8.49
N GLY A 11 -2.51 1.67 -8.36
CA GLY A 11 -3.08 0.35 -8.56
C GLY A 11 -3.26 -0.49 -7.30
N LEU A 12 -3.23 0.12 -6.10
CA LEU A 12 -3.52 -0.58 -4.84
C LEU A 12 -4.67 0.09 -4.06
N HIS A 13 -5.56 -0.70 -3.48
CA HIS A 13 -6.60 -0.25 -2.56
C HIS A 13 -6.27 -0.71 -1.15
N VAL A 14 -6.32 0.19 -0.17
CA VAL A 14 -6.04 -0.13 1.24
C VAL A 14 -7.31 -0.68 1.89
N ILE A 15 -7.26 -1.94 2.31
CA ILE A 15 -8.39 -2.61 2.96
C ILE A 15 -8.38 -2.31 4.47
N SER A 16 -7.21 -2.35 5.10
CA SER A 16 -7.05 -2.13 6.53
C SER A 16 -5.70 -1.48 6.86
N GLY A 17 -5.61 -0.86 8.04
CA GLY A 17 -4.36 -0.23 8.50
C GLY A 17 -4.16 1.22 8.01
N HIS A 18 -5.20 1.89 7.50
CA HIS A 18 -5.17 3.28 7.01
C HIS A 18 -4.37 4.24 7.91
N ARG A 19 -4.72 4.33 9.21
CA ARG A 19 -4.02 5.24 10.14
C ARG A 19 -2.54 4.90 10.29
N ARG A 20 -2.20 3.61 10.28
CA ARG A 20 -0.82 3.14 10.40
C ARG A 20 -0.01 3.49 9.16
N LEU A 21 -0.60 3.25 7.98
CA LEU A 21 -0.01 3.63 6.70
C LEU A 21 0.22 5.14 6.63
N GLN A 22 -0.80 5.93 6.95
CA GLN A 22 -0.71 7.38 6.96
C GLN A 22 0.36 7.87 7.95
N GLY A 23 0.37 7.36 9.18
CA GLY A 23 1.37 7.72 10.18
C GLY A 23 2.80 7.37 9.78
N ALA A 24 3.01 6.18 9.19
CA ALA A 24 4.31 5.78 8.68
C ALA A 24 4.79 6.70 7.55
N LEU A 25 3.93 6.97 6.57
CA LEU A 25 4.26 7.82 5.43
C LEU A 25 4.51 9.28 5.87
N GLN A 26 3.68 9.81 6.78
CA GLN A 26 3.86 11.15 7.34
C GLN A 26 5.15 11.30 8.15
N ALA A 27 5.59 10.22 8.81
CA ALA A 27 6.88 10.17 9.51
C ALA A 27 8.08 9.97 8.56
N GLY A 28 7.86 9.85 7.24
CA GLY A 28 8.91 9.62 6.26
C GLY A 28 9.40 8.16 6.20
N HIS A 29 8.65 7.22 6.78
CA HIS A 29 8.97 5.80 6.75
C HIS A 29 8.18 5.08 5.65
N ALA A 30 8.79 4.00 5.12
CA ALA A 30 8.07 3.08 4.27
C ALA A 30 7.17 2.16 5.11
N ALA A 31 6.02 1.80 4.56
CA ALA A 31 5.07 0.87 5.15
C ALA A 31 5.00 -0.41 4.32
N MET A 32 4.92 -1.56 4.99
CA MET A 32 4.71 -2.84 4.34
C MET A 32 3.23 -3.19 4.35
N ALA A 33 2.71 -3.57 3.19
CA ALA A 33 1.34 -4.00 3.00
C ALA A 33 1.28 -5.38 2.35
N LYS A 34 0.25 -6.16 2.65
CA LYS A 34 0.06 -7.52 2.13
C LYS A 34 -1.30 -7.68 1.47
N THR A 35 -1.34 -8.39 0.36
CA THR A 35 -2.58 -8.88 -0.24
C THR A 35 -3.00 -10.22 0.35
N SER A 36 -4.27 -10.59 0.18
CA SER A 36 -4.81 -11.88 0.62
C SER A 36 -4.09 -13.10 0.01
N ASP A 37 -3.54 -12.95 -1.20
CA ASP A 37 -2.76 -13.99 -1.89
C ASP A 37 -1.33 -14.17 -1.37
N GLY A 38 -0.90 -13.33 -0.42
CA GLY A 38 0.44 -13.39 0.15
C GLY A 38 1.45 -12.41 -0.42
N THR A 39 1.12 -11.69 -1.50
CA THR A 39 2.04 -10.70 -2.10
C THR A 39 2.30 -9.54 -1.15
N VAL A 40 3.57 -9.16 -1.01
CA VAL A 40 3.99 -8.05 -0.17
C VAL A 40 4.36 -6.84 -1.03
N TYR A 41 3.88 -5.68 -0.62
CA TYR A 41 4.18 -4.39 -1.22
C TYR A 41 4.84 -3.49 -0.18
N GLN A 42 5.82 -2.72 -0.63
CA GLN A 42 6.37 -1.59 0.11
C GLN A 42 5.77 -0.31 -0.44
N ILE A 43 5.15 0.49 0.43
CA ILE A 43 4.57 1.78 0.10
C ILE A 43 5.44 2.85 0.76
N SER A 44 5.91 3.83 0.00
CA SER A 44 6.74 4.93 0.51
C SER A 44 6.35 6.26 -0.12
N LEU A 45 6.73 7.37 0.51
CA LEU A 45 6.69 8.70 -0.09
C LEU A 45 8.08 9.03 -0.64
N GLN A 46 8.16 9.34 -1.93
CA GLN A 46 9.37 9.81 -2.58
C GLN A 46 9.06 11.13 -3.30
N ASN A 47 9.75 12.20 -2.90
CA ASN A 47 9.54 13.56 -3.44
C ASN A 47 8.07 14.01 -3.39
N GLY A 48 7.35 13.66 -2.32
CA GLY A 48 5.94 14.00 -2.14
C GLY A 48 4.95 13.15 -2.94
N ALA A 49 5.42 12.15 -3.71
CA ALA A 49 4.59 11.21 -4.44
C ALA A 49 4.62 9.81 -3.80
N VAL A 50 3.48 9.14 -3.78
CA VAL A 50 3.40 7.73 -3.37
C VAL A 50 4.11 6.84 -4.39
N ARG A 51 4.96 5.96 -3.88
CA ARG A 51 5.59 4.88 -4.63
C ARG A 51 5.21 3.55 -4.01
N VAL A 52 4.89 2.59 -4.88
CA VAL A 52 4.59 1.21 -4.52
C VAL A 52 5.59 0.30 -5.20
N GLN A 53 6.26 -0.53 -4.42
CA GLN A 53 7.19 -1.55 -4.91
C GLN A 53 6.72 -2.92 -4.46
N LYS A 54 6.50 -3.84 -5.41
CA LYS A 54 6.25 -5.25 -5.11
C LYS A 54 7.56 -5.89 -4.64
N LEU A 55 7.53 -6.54 -3.49
CA LEU A 55 8.68 -7.26 -2.94
C LEU A 55 8.66 -8.72 -3.37
N SER A 56 9.81 -9.23 -3.80
CA SER A 56 9.97 -10.62 -4.25
C SER A 56 9.96 -11.64 -3.10
N THR A 57 9.96 -11.17 -1.85
CA THR A 57 9.90 -12.01 -0.66
C THR A 57 8.48 -12.04 -0.12
N THR A 58 7.99 -13.25 0.17
CA THR A 58 6.88 -13.41 1.11
C THR A 58 7.42 -13.11 2.49
N GLY A 59 7.50 -11.82 2.85
CA GLY A 59 8.08 -11.40 4.12
C GLY A 59 7.49 -12.15 5.31
N GLU A 60 8.33 -12.86 6.07
CA GLU A 60 7.99 -13.38 7.38
C GLU A 60 7.96 -12.21 8.37
N GLY A 61 6.75 -11.75 8.65
CA GLY A 61 6.45 -10.59 9.47
C GLY A 61 5.09 -10.11 9.02
N VAL A 62 4.07 -10.30 9.87
CA VAL A 62 2.68 -9.99 9.54
C VAL A 62 2.58 -8.52 9.14
N PRO A 63 2.34 -8.17 7.86
CA PRO A 63 2.20 -6.78 7.49
C PRO A 63 0.85 -6.32 8.04
N GLU A 64 0.87 -5.30 8.91
CA GLU A 64 -0.32 -4.81 9.62
C GLU A 64 -1.27 -4.00 8.72
N ILE A 65 -0.93 -3.88 7.44
CA ILE A 65 -1.71 -3.19 6.42
C ILE A 65 -2.12 -4.22 5.37
N LEU A 66 -3.43 -4.35 5.17
CA LEU A 66 -3.97 -5.18 4.10
C LEU A 66 -4.31 -4.32 2.90
N VAL A 67 -3.94 -4.79 1.71
CA VAL A 67 -4.23 -4.14 0.43
C VAL A 67 -4.83 -5.13 -0.55
N ALA A 68 -5.56 -4.62 -1.54
CA ALA A 68 -5.95 -5.34 -2.74
C ALA A 68 -5.39 -4.62 -3.97
N PRO A 69 -5.01 -5.34 -5.04
CA PRO A 69 -4.80 -4.68 -6.33
C PRO A 69 -6.11 -4.07 -6.82
N VAL A 70 -6.03 -2.83 -7.32
CA VAL A 70 -7.15 -2.21 -8.05
C VAL A 70 -7.24 -2.92 -9.39
N VAL A 71 -8.31 -3.69 -9.59
CA VAL A 71 -8.61 -4.30 -10.88
C VAL A 71 -9.38 -3.25 -11.69
N PRO A 72 -8.82 -2.70 -12.77
CA PRO A 72 -9.58 -1.80 -13.64
C PRO A 72 -10.67 -2.62 -14.33
N GLY A 73 -11.90 -2.63 -13.80
CA GLY A 73 -12.98 -3.37 -14.45
C GLY A 73 -14.25 -3.74 -13.66
N THR A 74 -14.41 -3.39 -12.38
CA THR A 74 -15.69 -3.63 -11.68
C THR A 74 -16.29 -2.32 -11.17
N LEU A 75 -16.79 -1.53 -12.12
CA LEU A 75 -17.99 -0.72 -11.88
C LEU A 75 -19.17 -1.66 -12.12
N HIS A 76 -19.85 -2.08 -11.06
CA HIS A 76 -21.19 -2.65 -11.15
C HIS A 76 -22.21 -1.53 -10.97
#